data_AF-A0A0G1MFL3-F1
#
_entry.id   AF-A0A0G1MFL3-F1
#
_cell.length_a   1.000
_cell.length_b   1.000
_cell.length_c   1.000
_cell.angle_alpha   90.00
_cell.angle_beta   90.00
_cell.angle_gamma   90.00
#
_symmetry.space_group_name_H-M   'P 1'
#
loop_
_entity.id
_entity.type
_entity.pdbx_description
1 polymer ?
#
loop_
_entity_poly.entity_id
_entity_poly.type
_entity_poly.pdbx_seq_one_letter_code
_entity_poly.pdbx_strand_id
1 'polypeptide(L)'
;MFSASSIKAASPERLAQIKEKYANKPETPSLAPSHIESPEIKILQDYLNKFIFYRHSYIDEIPKGILKPGDPNYERYKCRGTWWTIISGNIQLARDQGIFKDAHILQAVQNFLEYIKIVQTRRSSQMKQGLEYRYSAEDIGGADAFLDTFITYLSARIVESGAEKAPPATA
;
A
#
# COMPACT_ATOMS: atom_id res chain seq x y z
N MET A 1 8.34 -4.57 36.06
CA MET A 1 7.43 -3.41 35.95
C MET A 1 8.03 -2.45 34.94
N PHE A 2 7.39 -2.20 33.79
CA PHE A 2 7.83 -1.18 32.84
C PHE A 2 7.01 0.09 33.07
N SER A 3 7.71 1.19 33.37
CA SER A 3 7.13 2.50 33.63
C SER A 3 6.55 3.09 32.34
N ALA A 4 5.25 3.38 32.34
CA ALA A 4 4.61 4.21 31.31
C ALA A 4 5.08 5.65 31.50
N SER A 5 6.07 6.09 30.72
CA SER A 5 6.53 7.47 30.77
C SER A 5 6.80 8.01 29.37
N SER A 6 5.96 8.98 29.00
CA SER A 6 6.23 10.08 28.08
C SER A 6 6.16 9.79 26.58
N ILE A 7 4.93 9.70 26.07
CA ILE A 7 4.62 10.23 24.72
C ILE A 7 4.69 11.75 24.85
N LYS A 8 5.85 12.35 24.55
CA LYS A 8 5.94 13.80 24.41
C LYS A 8 5.12 14.20 23.19
N ALA A 9 4.05 14.97 23.42
CA ALA A 9 3.30 15.63 22.35
C ALA A 9 4.27 16.36 21.41
N ALA A 10 3.99 16.31 20.10
CA ALA A 10 4.79 17.04 19.12
C ALA A 10 4.82 18.53 19.50
N SER A 11 6.00 19.16 19.47
CA SER A 11 6.10 20.59 19.74
C SER A 11 5.24 21.38 18.75
N PRO A 12 4.67 22.52 19.17
CA PRO A 12 3.89 23.39 18.27
C PRO A 12 4.64 23.76 16.98
N GLU A 13 5.96 23.94 17.05
CA GLU A 13 6.83 24.18 15.90
C GLU A 13 6.83 23.03 14.90
N ARG A 14 6.85 21.78 15.40
CA ARG A 14 6.81 20.60 14.54
C ARG A 14 5.44 20.44 13.88
N LEU A 15 4.36 20.80 14.57
CA LEU A 15 3.02 20.84 13.99
C LEU A 15 2.89 21.93 12.92
N ALA A 16 3.55 23.08 13.10
CA ALA A 16 3.59 24.15 12.11
C ALA A 16 4.36 23.75 10.84
N GLN A 17 5.54 23.12 10.99
CA GLN A 17 6.32 22.62 9.86
C GLN A 17 5.58 21.53 9.07
N ILE A 18 4.83 20.67 9.75
CA ILE A 18 3.97 19.67 9.11
C ILE A 18 2.88 20.40 8.30
N LYS A 19 2.15 21.34 8.92
CA LYS A 19 1.11 22.10 8.21
C LYS A 19 1.65 22.82 6.98
N GLU A 20 2.83 23.44 7.07
CA GLU A 20 3.47 24.14 5.96
C GLU A 20 3.90 23.19 4.83
N LYS A 21 4.43 22.00 5.19
CA LYS A 21 4.80 20.96 4.21
C LYS A 21 3.60 20.41 3.44
N TYR A 22 2.42 20.37 4.05
CA TYR A 22 1.18 19.90 3.39
C TYR A 22 0.32 21.02 2.81
N ALA A 23 0.55 22.29 3.16
CA ALA A 23 -0.15 23.44 2.60
C ALA A 23 0.21 23.69 1.12
N ASN A 24 1.38 23.25 0.67
CA ASN A 24 1.87 23.41 -0.70
C ASN A 24 1.86 22.10 -1.51
N LYS A 25 1.14 21.07 -1.05
CA LYS A 25 0.96 19.88 -1.87
C LYS A 25 0.15 20.30 -3.10
N PRO A 26 0.62 20.06 -4.34
CA PRO A 26 -0.16 20.39 -5.52
C PRO A 26 -1.52 19.76 -5.35
N GLU A 27 -2.57 20.57 -5.49
CA GLU A 27 -3.94 20.08 -5.46
C GLU A 27 -4.00 18.93 -6.47
N THR A 28 -4.33 17.74 -5.97
CA THR A 28 -4.60 16.60 -6.83
C THR A 28 -5.62 17.10 -7.86
N PRO A 29 -5.36 16.97 -9.17
CA PRO A 29 -6.27 17.48 -10.18
C PRO A 29 -7.68 17.01 -9.85
N SER A 30 -8.54 17.96 -9.48
CA SER A 30 -9.94 17.68 -9.21
C SER A 30 -10.55 17.32 -10.55
N LEU A 31 -10.64 16.01 -10.82
CA LEU A 31 -11.44 15.48 -11.90
C LEU A 31 -12.87 15.87 -11.58
N ALA A 32 -13.39 16.87 -12.29
CA ALA A 32 -14.79 17.24 -12.22
C ALA A 32 -15.65 15.97 -12.41
N PRO A 33 -16.69 15.75 -11.58
CA PRO A 33 -17.51 14.55 -11.65
C PRO A 33 -18.48 14.68 -12.84
N SER A 34 -17.97 14.44 -14.05
CA SER A 34 -18.75 14.43 -15.28
C SER A 34 -18.62 13.08 -15.97
N HIS A 35 -19.05 12.01 -15.30
CA HIS A 35 -19.65 10.83 -15.91
C HIS A 35 -20.18 9.93 -14.79
N ILE A 36 -21.31 9.28 -15.04
CA ILE A 36 -21.82 8.21 -14.18
C ILE A 36 -20.84 7.04 -14.33
N GLU A 37 -19.76 7.05 -13.55
CA GLU A 37 -18.84 5.92 -13.46
C GLU A 37 -19.65 4.70 -13.00
N SER A 38 -19.44 3.56 -13.67
CA SER A 38 -20.11 2.34 -13.22
C SER A 38 -19.67 2.03 -11.78
N PRO A 39 -20.53 1.39 -10.97
CA PRO A 39 -20.13 0.91 -9.65
C PRO A 39 -18.85 0.07 -9.68
N GLU A 40 -18.62 -0.71 -10.75
CA GLU A 40 -17.40 -1.49 -10.96
C GLU A 40 -16.16 -0.60 -11.16
N ILE A 41 -16.23 0.43 -12.00
CA ILE A 41 -15.10 1.36 -12.22
C ILE A 41 -14.72 2.03 -10.92
N LYS A 42 -15.69 2.50 -10.13
CA LYS A 42 -15.43 3.14 -8.84
C LYS A 42 -14.68 2.21 -7.87
N ILE A 43 -15.09 0.94 -7.80
CA ILE A 43 -14.43 -0.05 -6.95
C ILE A 43 -12.99 -0.31 -7.43
N LEU A 44 -12.77 -0.43 -8.75
CA LEU A 44 -11.44 -0.59 -9.32
C LEU A 44 -10.54 0.62 -9.00
N GLN A 45 -11.08 1.84 -9.14
CA GLN A 45 -10.40 3.09 -8.83
C GLN A 45 -10.01 3.17 -7.34
N ASP A 46 -10.92 2.76 -6.43
CA ASP A 46 -10.68 2.75 -4.99
C ASP A 46 -9.52 1.79 -4.62
N TYR A 47 -9.50 0.60 -5.21
CA TYR A 47 -8.38 -0.33 -5.02
C TYR A 47 -7.09 0.21 -5.64
N LEU A 48 -7.12 0.74 -6.86
CA LEU A 48 -5.95 1.33 -7.51
C LEU A 48 -5.31 2.42 -6.64
N ASN A 49 -6.13 3.34 -6.13
CA ASN A 49 -5.68 4.42 -5.25
C ASN A 49 -5.04 3.89 -3.95
N LYS A 50 -5.65 2.86 -3.33
CA LYS A 50 -5.08 2.20 -2.15
C LYS A 50 -3.72 1.57 -2.43
N PHE A 51 -3.58 0.83 -3.54
CA PHE A 51 -2.33 0.14 -3.86
C PHE A 51 -1.22 1.10 -4.29
N ILE A 52 -1.55 2.19 -5.01
CA ILE A 52 -0.63 3.31 -5.26
C ILE A 52 -0.17 3.92 -3.92
N PHE A 53 -1.10 4.20 -3.01
CA PHE A 53 -0.75 4.72 -1.69
C PHE A 53 0.21 3.77 -0.95
N TYR A 54 -0.07 2.47 -0.93
CA TYR A 54 0.81 1.48 -0.31
C TYR A 54 2.18 1.39 -0.98
N ARG A 55 2.23 1.51 -2.31
CA ARG A 55 3.45 1.52 -3.12
C ARG A 55 4.36 2.70 -2.80
N HIS A 56 3.79 3.84 -2.40
CA HIS A 56 4.52 5.07 -2.11
C HIS A 56 4.53 5.49 -0.64
N SER A 57 3.96 4.69 0.27
CA SER A 57 4.00 4.96 1.71
C SER A 57 5.39 4.66 2.26
N TYR A 58 6.06 5.68 2.84
CA TYR A 58 7.47 5.55 3.21
C TYR A 58 7.89 6.00 4.63
N ILE A 59 7.28 6.92 5.41
CA ILE A 59 7.97 7.22 6.72
C ILE A 59 7.23 7.77 7.95
N ASP A 60 5.99 8.22 7.91
CA ASP A 60 5.55 9.16 8.98
C ASP A 60 5.24 8.57 10.37
N GLU A 61 5.50 7.28 10.64
CA GLU A 61 5.04 6.64 11.88
C GLU A 61 6.09 5.85 12.69
N ILE A 62 7.35 5.73 12.24
CA ILE A 62 8.39 4.91 12.94
C ILE A 62 8.89 5.59 14.22
N PRO A 63 8.87 4.90 15.39
CA PRO A 63 9.53 5.40 16.60
C PRO A 63 11.00 5.71 16.31
N LYS A 64 11.41 6.94 16.63
CA LYS A 64 12.80 7.38 16.46
C LYS A 64 13.72 6.43 17.26
N GLY A 65 14.66 5.77 16.57
CA GLY A 65 15.67 4.90 17.20
C GLY A 65 15.71 3.46 16.70
N ILE A 66 14.64 2.94 16.07
CA ILE A 66 14.63 1.59 15.48
C ILE A 66 15.47 1.51 14.21
N LEU A 67 15.30 2.51 13.33
CA LEU A 67 16.12 2.71 12.15
C LEU A 67 17.00 3.95 12.39
N LYS A 68 18.27 3.85 12.04
CA LYS A 68 19.22 4.97 12.08
C LYS A 68 19.15 5.71 10.72
N PRO A 69 19.36 7.03 10.67
CA PRO A 69 19.38 7.77 9.40
C PRO A 69 20.34 7.24 8.32
N GLY A 70 21.37 6.48 8.71
CA GLY A 70 22.27 5.80 7.78
C GLY A 70 21.82 4.39 7.34
N ASP A 71 20.68 3.89 7.82
CA ASP A 71 20.12 2.61 7.40
C ASP A 71 19.47 2.80 6.01
N PRO A 72 19.82 1.99 4.99
CA PRO A 72 19.22 2.09 3.66
C PRO A 72 17.69 1.89 3.66
N ASN A 73 17.12 1.41 4.76
CA ASN A 73 15.69 1.25 4.96
C ASN A 73 15.06 2.30 5.89
N TYR A 74 15.82 3.30 6.35
CA TYR A 74 15.35 4.34 7.28
C TYR A 74 14.02 4.97 6.85
N GLU A 75 13.87 5.18 5.54
CA GLU A 75 12.69 5.75 4.93
C GLU A 75 11.69 4.72 4.41
N ARG A 76 11.65 3.50 4.98
CA ARG A 76 10.79 2.41 4.47
C ARG A 76 9.70 1.98 5.45
N TYR A 77 8.52 2.60 5.35
CA TYR A 77 7.28 2.22 6.06
C TYR A 77 6.92 0.73 5.86
N LYS A 78 7.35 0.15 4.73
CA LYS A 78 7.20 -1.27 4.35
C LYS A 78 7.98 -2.24 5.25
N CYS A 79 8.82 -1.74 6.16
CA CYS A 79 9.46 -2.55 7.19
C CYS A 79 8.54 -2.88 8.38
N ARG A 80 7.25 -2.49 8.36
CA ARG A 80 6.30 -2.71 9.44
C ARG A 80 5.40 -3.89 9.20
N GLY A 81 5.23 -4.75 10.21
CA GLY A 81 4.26 -5.85 10.17
C GLY A 81 2.83 -5.40 9.79
N THR A 82 2.38 -4.25 10.31
CA THR A 82 1.04 -3.70 10.02
C THR A 82 0.84 -3.40 8.53
N TRP A 83 1.85 -2.90 7.82
CA TRP A 83 1.76 -2.62 6.39
C TRP A 83 1.49 -3.91 5.60
N TRP A 84 2.24 -4.98 5.91
CA TRP A 84 2.06 -6.29 5.29
C TRP A 84 0.68 -6.88 5.56
N THR A 85 0.18 -6.77 6.80
CA THR A 85 -1.17 -7.22 7.17
C THR A 85 -2.26 -6.47 6.40
N ILE A 86 -2.15 -5.14 6.29
CA ILE A 86 -3.12 -4.31 5.57
C ILE A 86 -3.15 -4.68 4.09
N ILE A 87 -1.99 -4.84 3.46
CA ILE A 87 -1.91 -5.19 2.04
C ILE A 87 -2.47 -6.58 1.79
N SER A 88 -2.05 -7.59 2.56
CA SER A 88 -2.58 -8.94 2.39
C SER A 88 -4.09 -9.00 2.57
N GLY A 89 -4.63 -8.24 3.54
CA GLY A 89 -6.07 -8.18 3.79
C GLY A 89 -6.84 -7.54 2.64
N ASN A 90 -6.36 -6.41 2.09
CA ASN A 90 -7.01 -5.77 0.95
C ASN A 90 -6.93 -6.64 -0.32
N ILE A 91 -5.83 -7.35 -0.54
CA ILE A 91 -5.69 -8.27 -1.68
C ILE A 91 -6.65 -9.45 -1.55
N GLN A 92 -6.72 -10.09 -0.37
CA GLN A 92 -7.66 -11.18 -0.12
C GLN A 92 -9.10 -10.71 -0.33
N LEU A 93 -9.47 -9.55 0.23
CA LEU A 93 -10.80 -9.00 0.06
C LEU A 93 -11.15 -8.75 -1.40
N ALA A 94 -10.24 -8.15 -2.17
CA ALA A 94 -10.46 -7.89 -3.59
C ALA A 94 -10.57 -9.19 -4.41
N ARG A 95 -9.81 -10.24 -4.05
CA ARG A 95 -9.94 -11.57 -4.66
C ARG A 95 -11.30 -12.17 -4.36
N ASP A 96 -11.70 -12.19 -3.10
CA ASP A 96 -12.94 -12.82 -2.64
C ASP A 96 -14.18 -12.08 -3.16
N GLN A 97 -14.06 -10.77 -3.45
CA GLN A 97 -15.07 -9.96 -4.13
C GLN A 97 -15.12 -10.15 -5.66
N GLY A 98 -14.24 -10.99 -6.23
CA GLY A 98 -14.20 -11.24 -7.67
C GLY A 98 -13.70 -10.05 -8.50
N ILE A 99 -12.95 -9.13 -7.88
CA ILE A 99 -12.32 -8.01 -8.60
C ILE A 99 -11.27 -8.54 -9.59
N PHE A 100 -10.60 -9.64 -9.24
CA PHE A 100 -9.65 -10.32 -10.10
C PHE A 100 -10.36 -11.44 -10.86
N LYS A 101 -10.46 -11.26 -12.17
CA LYS A 101 -11.04 -12.25 -13.09
C LYS A 101 -9.96 -12.95 -13.92
N ASP A 102 -8.79 -12.33 -14.04
CA ASP A 102 -7.67 -12.85 -14.82
C ASP A 102 -6.93 -13.96 -14.06
N ALA A 103 -6.71 -15.10 -14.72
CA ALA A 103 -6.08 -16.27 -14.12
C ALA A 103 -4.61 -16.03 -13.72
N HIS A 104 -3.87 -15.25 -14.52
CA HIS A 104 -2.47 -14.89 -14.20
C HIS A 104 -2.41 -13.99 -12.97
N ILE A 105 -3.33 -13.05 -12.82
CA ILE A 105 -3.42 -12.19 -11.64
C ILE A 105 -3.84 -12.97 -10.41
N LEU A 106 -4.81 -13.88 -10.53
CA LEU A 106 -5.19 -14.77 -9.43
C LEU A 106 -4.01 -15.63 -8.95
N GLN A 107 -3.20 -16.13 -9.89
CA GLN A 107 -1.97 -16.86 -9.56
C GLN A 107 -0.94 -15.96 -8.88
N ALA A 108 -0.73 -14.73 -9.38
CA ALA A 108 0.19 -13.76 -8.77
C ALA A 108 -0.25 -13.40 -7.34
N VAL A 109 -1.56 -13.20 -7.12
CA VAL A 109 -2.15 -12.98 -5.80
C VAL A 109 -1.88 -14.16 -4.88
N GLN A 110 -2.14 -15.39 -5.35
CA GLN A 110 -1.90 -16.59 -4.54
C GLN A 110 -0.42 -16.74 -4.17
N ASN A 111 0.49 -16.53 -5.12
CA ASN A 111 1.93 -16.58 -4.89
C ASN A 111 2.37 -15.54 -3.85
N PHE A 112 1.85 -14.32 -3.95
CA PHE A 112 2.16 -13.24 -3.02
C PHE A 112 1.61 -13.50 -1.61
N LEU A 113 0.39 -14.04 -1.48
CA LEU A 113 -0.18 -14.38 -0.18
C LEU A 113 0.60 -15.50 0.51
N GLU A 114 1.04 -16.52 -0.23
CA GLU A 114 1.90 -17.57 0.34
C GLU A 114 3.28 -17.02 0.73
N TYR A 115 3.84 -16.14 -0.09
CA TYR A 115 5.07 -15.43 0.23
C TYR A 115 4.95 -14.64 1.54
N ILE A 116 3.89 -13.86 1.71
CA ILE A 116 3.63 -13.11 2.96
C ILE A 116 3.56 -14.04 4.16
N LYS A 117 2.89 -15.19 4.03
CA LYS A 117 2.79 -16.18 5.11
C LYS A 117 4.14 -16.72 5.54
N ILE A 118 5.05 -16.97 4.59
CA ILE A 118 6.44 -17.36 4.87
C ILE A 118 7.15 -16.25 5.64
N VAL A 119 7.06 -15.01 5.16
CA VAL A 119 7.69 -13.84 5.80
C VAL A 119 7.14 -13.61 7.22
N GLN A 120 5.83 -13.71 7.42
CA GLN A 120 5.18 -13.59 8.73
C GLN A 120 5.57 -14.72 9.69
N THR A 121 5.74 -15.94 9.19
CA THR A 121 6.23 -17.08 9.96
C THR A 121 7.67 -16.85 10.42
N ARG A 122 8.54 -16.40 9.50
CA ARG A 122 9.93 -16.05 9.81
C ARG A 122 10.02 -14.95 10.86
N ARG A 123 9.19 -13.90 10.72
CA ARG A 123 9.04 -12.84 11.72
C ARG A 123 8.62 -13.38 13.09
N SER A 124 7.59 -14.21 13.11
CA SER A 124 7.07 -14.78 14.36
C SER A 124 8.11 -15.66 15.06
N SER A 125 8.90 -16.42 14.30
CA SER A 125 9.99 -17.24 14.83
C SER A 125 11.09 -16.38 15.49
N GLN A 126 11.56 -15.33 14.81
CA GLN A 126 12.56 -14.42 15.35
C GLN A 126 12.07 -13.68 16.60
N MET A 127 10.82 -13.20 16.58
CA MET A 127 10.23 -12.53 17.75
C MET A 127 10.10 -13.46 18.97
N LYS A 128 9.78 -14.75 18.75
CA LYS A 128 9.76 -15.76 19.83
C LYS A 128 11.14 -15.99 20.46
N GLN A 129 12.20 -15.77 19.69
CA GLN A 129 13.60 -15.83 20.15
C GLN A 129 14.08 -14.51 20.78
N GLY A 130 13.20 -13.51 20.92
CA GLY A 130 13.56 -12.18 21.43
C GLY A 130 14.35 -11.32 20.44
N LEU A 131 14.42 -11.72 19.16
CA LEU A 131 15.12 -10.98 18.12
C LEU A 131 14.19 -9.92 17.49
N GLU A 132 14.77 -8.77 17.17
CA GLU A 132 14.11 -7.76 16.34
C GLU A 132 14.08 -8.25 14.88
N TYR A 133 12.89 -8.51 14.34
CA TYR A 133 12.75 -8.88 12.93
C TYR A 133 12.80 -7.63 12.05
N ARG A 134 13.63 -7.70 11.01
CA ARG A 134 13.72 -6.69 9.95
C ARG A 134 13.42 -7.33 8.61
N TYR A 135 12.54 -6.70 7.84
CA TYR A 135 12.28 -7.13 6.45
C TYR A 135 13.52 -6.87 5.61
N SER A 136 13.88 -7.85 4.77
CA SER A 136 15.05 -7.75 3.90
C SER A 136 14.77 -6.84 2.71
N ALA A 137 15.82 -6.42 1.99
CA ALA A 137 15.66 -5.71 0.72
C ALA A 137 14.90 -6.56 -0.32
N GLU A 138 15.08 -7.88 -0.29
CA GLU A 138 14.34 -8.83 -1.11
C GLU A 138 12.86 -8.83 -0.74
N ASP A 139 12.52 -8.80 0.56
CA ASP A 139 11.13 -8.73 1.01
C ASP A 139 10.44 -7.48 0.47
N ILE A 140 11.10 -6.33 0.60
CA ILE A 140 10.56 -5.06 0.12
C ILE A 140 10.46 -5.05 -1.41
N GLY A 141 11.49 -5.53 -2.11
CA GLY A 141 11.51 -5.60 -3.58
C GLY A 141 10.43 -6.52 -4.14
N GLY A 142 10.20 -7.67 -3.52
CA GLY A 142 9.15 -8.62 -3.92
C GLY A 142 7.75 -8.02 -3.77
N ALA A 143 7.49 -7.27 -2.69
CA ALA A 143 6.21 -6.59 -2.53
C ALA A 143 6.02 -5.43 -3.50
N ASP A 144 7.08 -4.69 -3.81
CA ASP A 144 7.02 -3.62 -4.81
C ASP A 144 6.72 -4.17 -6.20
N ALA A 145 7.40 -5.24 -6.60
CA ALA A 145 7.13 -5.90 -7.88
C ALA A 145 5.70 -6.43 -7.98
N PHE A 146 5.17 -6.99 -6.88
CA PHE A 146 3.77 -7.42 -6.83
C PHE A 146 2.81 -6.23 -6.95
N LEU A 147 3.03 -5.16 -6.17
CA LEU A 147 2.19 -3.96 -6.22
C LEU A 147 2.21 -3.32 -7.62
N ASP A 148 3.37 -3.27 -8.28
CA ASP A 148 3.51 -2.74 -9.64
C ASP A 148 2.71 -3.57 -10.66
N THR A 149 2.79 -4.90 -10.56
CA THR A 149 1.97 -5.83 -11.36
C THR A 149 0.47 -5.53 -11.16
N PHE A 150 0.07 -5.30 -9.92
CA PHE A 150 -1.33 -5.12 -9.56
C PHE A 150 -1.91 -3.76 -9.98
N ILE A 151 -1.13 -2.70 -9.78
CA ILE A 151 -1.44 -1.34 -10.24
C ILE A 151 -1.60 -1.35 -11.76
N THR A 152 -0.72 -2.04 -12.48
CA THR A 152 -0.80 -2.19 -13.94
C THR A 152 -2.09 -2.88 -14.35
N TYR A 153 -2.44 -4.01 -13.71
CA TYR A 153 -3.69 -4.72 -13.98
C TYR A 153 -4.94 -3.86 -13.73
N LEU A 154 -5.03 -3.23 -12.56
CA LEU A 154 -6.18 -2.39 -12.20
C LEU A 154 -6.34 -1.22 -13.17
N SER A 155 -5.23 -0.59 -13.57
CA SER A 155 -5.23 0.50 -14.55
C SER A 155 -5.75 0.04 -15.91
N ALA A 156 -5.29 -1.13 -16.40
CA ALA A 156 -5.78 -1.70 -17.65
C ALA A 156 -7.28 -2.00 -17.61
N ARG A 157 -7.75 -2.62 -16.51
CA ARG A 157 -9.18 -2.95 -16.31
C ARG A 157 -10.07 -1.71 -16.32
N ILE A 158 -9.63 -0.61 -15.71
CA ILE A 158 -10.39 0.65 -15.71
C ILE A 158 -10.52 1.19 -17.14
N VAL A 159 -9.46 1.15 -17.94
CA VAL A 159 -9.47 1.58 -19.34
C VAL A 159 -10.41 0.72 -20.18
N GLU A 160 -10.33 -0.62 -20.05
CA GLU A 160 -11.22 -1.55 -20.74
C GLU A 160 -12.70 -1.29 -20.41
N SER A 161 -13.02 -1.18 -19.11
CA SER A 161 -14.39 -0.92 -18.65
C SER A 161 -14.92 0.46 -19.04
N GLY A 162 -14.03 1.43 -19.29
CA GLY A 162 -14.39 2.74 -19.83
C GLY A 162 -14.61 2.73 -21.35
N ALA A 163 -13.78 1.99 -22.11
CA ALA A 163 -13.84 1.92 -23.57
C ALA A 163 -15.09 1.18 -24.08
N GLU A 164 -15.54 0.14 -23.38
CA GLU A 164 -16.70 -0.67 -23.76
C GLU A 164 -18.04 0.12 -23.74
N LYS A 165 -18.05 1.32 -23.14
CA LYS A 165 -19.24 2.18 -23.04
C LYS A 165 -19.28 3.31 -24.06
N ALA A 166 -18.25 3.51 -24.88
CA ALA A 166 -18.33 4.48 -25.97
C ALA A 166 -19.33 3.95 -27.02
N PRO A 167 -20.42 4.68 -27.35
CA PRO A 167 -21.30 4.26 -28.43
C PRO A 167 -20.49 4.11 -29.71
N PRO A 168 -20.76 3.08 -30.55
CA PRO A 168 -20.04 2.90 -31.79
C PRO A 168 -20.13 4.20 -32.61
N ALA A 169 -18.98 4.70 -33.05
CA ALA A 169 -18.92 5.87 -33.91
C ALA A 169 -19.86 5.62 -35.09
N THR A 170 -20.90 6.44 -35.20
CA THR A 170 -21.86 6.35 -36.29
C THR A 170 -21.11 6.78 -37.56
N ALA A 171 -20.91 5.82 -38.47
CA ALA A 171 -20.36 6.04 -39.79
C ALA A 171 -21.40 6.65 -40.73
#